data_AF-A0A6J2Y9K2-F1
#
_entry.id   AF-A0A6J2Y9K2-F1
#
_cell.length_a   1.000
_cell.length_b   1.000
_cell.length_c   1.000
_cell.angle_alpha   90.00
_cell.angle_beta   90.00
_cell.angle_gamma   90.00
#
_symmetry.space_group_name_H-M   'P 1'
#
loop_
_entity.id
_entity.type
_entity.pdbx_description
1 polymer ?
#
loop_
_entity_poly.entity_id
_entity_poly.type
_entity_poly.pdbx_seq_one_letter_code
_entity_poly.pdbx_strand_id
1 'polypeptide(L)'
;MKMFSKSISVVIVVAAVLLMLATPEVEARRKILRGRKTVTRTYLRPMAIPAWAIIVLTALGELIIGAVIYVILKKTILDTPVQGSYSVAPTNEV
;
A
#
# COMPACT_ATOMS: atom_id res chain seq x y z
N MET A 1 28.85 2.29 -11.93
CA MET A 1 28.72 1.18 -10.97
C MET A 1 27.73 0.17 -11.57
N LYS A 2 28.24 -0.76 -12.39
CA LYS A 2 27.46 -1.82 -13.06
C LYS A 2 27.63 -3.11 -12.26
N MET A 3 26.62 -3.97 -12.30
CA MET A 3 26.57 -5.35 -11.75
C MET A 3 26.04 -5.49 -10.31
N PHE A 4 24.72 -5.35 -10.17
CA PHE A 4 24.00 -6.44 -9.51
C PHE A 4 23.47 -7.34 -10.63
N SER A 5 24.05 -8.53 -10.78
CA SER A 5 23.47 -9.53 -11.68
C SER A 5 22.07 -9.87 -11.15
N LYS A 6 21.10 -10.12 -12.05
CA LYS A 6 19.72 -10.44 -11.66
C LYS A 6 19.68 -11.58 -10.62
N SER A 7 20.63 -12.52 -10.70
CA SER A 7 20.79 -13.63 -9.77
C SER A 7 21.17 -13.19 -8.36
N ILE A 8 22.09 -12.23 -8.19
CA ILE A 8 22.50 -11.72 -6.86
C ILE A 8 21.34 -10.97 -6.21
N SER A 9 20.60 -10.15 -6.96
CA SER A 9 19.41 -9.46 -6.41
C SER A 9 18.35 -10.46 -5.96
N VAL A 10 18.14 -11.56 -6.69
CA VAL A 10 17.18 -12.60 -6.29
C VAL A 10 17.65 -13.31 -5.03
N VAL A 11 18.94 -13.65 -4.91
CA VAL A 11 19.48 -14.30 -3.70
C VAL A 11 19.36 -13.39 -2.48
N ILE A 12 19.62 -12.09 -2.61
CA ILE A 12 19.45 -11.12 -1.52
C ILE A 12 17.99 -11.01 -1.09
N VAL A 13 17.05 -10.96 -2.05
CA VAL A 13 15.61 -10.91 -1.75
C VAL A 13 15.15 -12.19 -1.06
N VAL A 14 15.58 -13.37 -1.54
CA VAL A 14 15.24 -14.66 -0.92
C VAL A 14 15.83 -14.74 0.50
N ALA A 15 17.08 -14.33 0.70
CA ALA A 15 17.71 -14.29 2.02
C ALA A 15 16.99 -13.31 2.96
N ALA A 16 16.58 -12.14 2.47
CA ALA A 16 15.81 -11.17 3.25
C ALA A 16 14.42 -11.71 3.64
N VAL A 17 13.73 -12.42 2.73
CA VAL A 17 12.45 -13.09 3.01
C VAL A 17 12.63 -14.19 4.06
N LEU A 18 13.68 -15.00 3.95
CA LEU A 18 14.01 -16.04 4.94
C LEU A 18 14.33 -15.44 6.32
N LEU A 19 15.07 -14.32 6.36
CA LEU A 19 15.36 -13.59 7.60
C LEU A 19 14.09 -12.98 8.21
N MET A 20 13.19 -12.43 7.39
CA MET A 20 11.89 -11.91 7.84
C MET A 20 10.98 -13.00 8.41
N LEU A 21 10.97 -14.19 7.80
CA LEU A 21 10.29 -15.37 8.34
C LEU A 21 10.90 -15.84 9.66
N ALA A 22 12.22 -15.70 9.80
CA ALA A 22 12.98 -16.11 10.99
C ALA A 22 12.94 -15.08 12.14
N THR A 23 12.31 -13.91 11.96
CA THR A 23 12.09 -12.93 13.03
C THR A 23 10.64 -12.94 13.52
N PRO A 24 10.25 -13.88 14.39
CA PRO A 24 8.95 -13.84 15.02
C PRO A 24 9.00 -12.80 16.15
N GLU A 25 8.39 -11.63 15.97
CA GLU A 25 7.66 -10.98 17.08
C GLU A 25 8.48 -10.78 18.38
N VAL A 26 9.80 -10.56 18.30
CA VAL A 26 10.71 -10.66 19.47
C VAL A 26 10.39 -9.61 20.54
N GLU A 27 9.67 -8.54 20.18
CA GLU A 27 9.28 -7.46 21.08
C GLU A 27 7.95 -7.68 21.81
N ALA A 28 7.03 -8.50 21.30
CA ALA A 28 5.81 -8.86 22.03
C ALA A 28 6.15 -9.67 23.30
N ARG A 29 7.16 -10.54 23.21
CA ARG A 29 7.67 -11.36 24.32
C ARG A 29 8.39 -10.52 25.39
N ARG A 30 9.12 -9.48 24.99
CA ARG A 30 9.85 -8.61 25.94
C ARG A 30 8.92 -7.69 26.74
N LYS A 31 7.71 -7.41 26.23
CA LYS A 31 6.67 -6.62 26.91
C LYS A 31 5.86 -7.43 27.93
N ILE A 32 5.66 -8.74 27.69
CA ILE A 32 5.00 -9.66 28.64
C ILE A 32 5.85 -9.89 29.90
N LEU A 33 7.17 -9.95 29.76
CA LEU A 33 8.10 -10.24 30.87
C LEU A 33 8.35 -9.07 31.84
N ARG A 34 7.78 -7.88 31.60
CA ARG A 34 7.89 -6.70 32.49
C ARG A 34 6.77 -6.58 33.53
N GLY A 35 5.95 -7.62 33.69
CA GLY A 35 5.15 -7.91 34.87
C GLY A 35 4.50 -6.71 35.57
N ARG A 36 3.28 -6.34 35.18
CA ARG A 36 2.31 -5.78 36.13
C ARG A 36 1.11 -6.72 36.19
N LYS A 37 0.88 -7.20 37.41
CA LYS A 37 -0.09 -8.21 37.85
C LYS A 37 -1.41 -8.24 37.07
N THR A 38 -1.88 -9.47 36.83
CA THR A 38 -3.25 -9.85 36.40
C THR A 38 -3.68 -9.32 35.03
N VAL A 39 -3.23 -9.99 33.98
CA VAL A 39 -3.93 -10.00 32.70
C VAL A 39 -4.62 -11.37 32.58
N THR A 40 -5.84 -11.47 33.12
CA THR A 40 -6.78 -12.55 32.76
C THR A 40 -7.28 -12.27 31.35
N ARG A 41 -6.45 -12.50 30.34
CA ARG A 41 -6.83 -12.26 28.95
C ARG A 41 -6.47 -13.49 28.15
N THR A 42 -7.51 -14.17 27.67
CA THR A 42 -7.44 -15.13 26.57
C THR A 42 -6.36 -14.68 25.60
N TYR A 43 -5.31 -15.49 25.47
CA TYR A 43 -4.23 -15.25 24.55
C TYR A 43 -4.85 -15.02 23.17
N LEU A 44 -4.82 -13.77 22.71
CA LEU A 44 -5.08 -13.45 21.31
C LEU A 44 -4.13 -14.34 20.53
N ARG A 45 -4.67 -15.28 19.74
CA ARG A 45 -3.84 -16.12 18.89
C ARG A 45 -2.95 -15.18 18.08
N PRO A 46 -1.62 -15.41 18.04
CA PRO A 46 -0.77 -14.60 17.18
C PRO A 46 -1.37 -14.64 15.78
N MET A 47 -1.48 -13.48 15.15
CA MET A 47 -2.03 -13.41 13.79
C MET A 47 -1.20 -14.36 12.92
N ALA A 48 -1.88 -15.20 12.14
CA ALA A 48 -1.21 -16.16 11.26
C ALA A 48 -0.35 -15.46 10.19
N ILE A 49 -0.62 -14.17 9.95
CA ILE A 49 0.06 -13.31 8.99
C ILE A 49 1.03 -12.41 9.77
N PRO A 50 2.33 -12.40 9.41
CA PRO A 50 3.29 -11.52 10.06
C PRO A 50 2.97 -10.05 9.78
N ALA A 51 3.29 -9.15 10.73
CA ALA A 51 2.93 -7.73 10.63
C ALA A 51 3.43 -7.06 9.34
N TRP A 52 4.61 -7.41 8.84
CA TRP A 52 5.14 -6.87 7.59
C TRP A 52 4.28 -7.25 6.37
N ALA A 53 3.70 -8.45 6.35
CA ALA A 53 2.87 -8.90 5.24
C ALA A 53 1.54 -8.14 5.22
N ILE A 54 1.00 -7.78 6.40
CA ILE A 54 -0.18 -6.90 6.49
C ILE A 54 0.15 -5.55 5.84
N ILE A 55 1.27 -4.93 6.20
CA ILE A 55 1.68 -3.62 5.67
C ILE A 55 1.86 -3.68 4.14
N VAL A 56 2.51 -4.73 3.62
CA VAL A 56 2.70 -4.91 2.17
C VAL A 56 1.36 -5.09 1.46
N LEU A 57 0.44 -5.89 2.00
CA LEU A 57 -0.89 -6.09 1.42
C LEU A 57 -1.71 -4.80 1.44
N THR A 58 -1.64 -4.02 2.53
CA THR A 58 -2.30 -2.71 2.61
C THR A 58 -1.71 -1.75 1.57
N ALA A 59 -0.38 -1.67 1.44
CA ALA A 59 0.26 -0.80 0.46
C ALA A 59 -0.10 -1.17 -1.00
N LEU A 60 -0.18 -2.46 -1.31
CA LEU A 60 -0.67 -2.94 -2.60
C LEU A 60 -2.14 -2.56 -2.83
N GLY A 61 -2.98 -2.70 -1.81
CA GLY A 61 -4.38 -2.29 -1.86
C GLY A 61 -4.54 -0.81 -2.19
N GLU A 62 -3.79 0.06 -1.51
CA GLU A 62 -3.80 1.51 -1.74
C GLU A 62 -3.35 1.88 -3.17
N LEU A 63 -2.33 1.19 -3.71
CA LEU A 63 -1.89 1.40 -5.10
C LEU A 63 -2.98 1.02 -6.11
N ILE A 64 -3.68 -0.09 -5.88
CA ILE A 64 -4.79 -0.53 -6.74
C ILE A 64 -5.93 0.48 -6.68
N ILE A 65 -6.32 0.92 -5.49
CA ILE A 65 -7.38 1.90 -5.30
C ILE A 65 -7.02 3.22 -5.99
N GLY A 66 -5.79 3.71 -5.81
CA GLY A 66 -5.31 4.93 -6.49
C GLY A 66 -5.34 4.81 -8.00
N ALA A 67 -4.92 3.66 -8.55
CA ALA A 67 -4.99 3.40 -10.00
C ALA A 67 -6.43 3.40 -10.52
N VAL A 68 -7.37 2.78 -9.80
CA VAL A 68 -8.79 2.76 -10.16
C VAL A 68 -9.37 4.17 -10.16
N ILE A 69 -9.10 4.95 -9.11
CA ILE A 69 -9.56 6.36 -9.01
C ILE A 69 -9.02 7.17 -10.19
N TYR A 70 -7.74 7.01 -10.53
CA TYR A 70 -7.13 7.71 -11.66
C TYR A 70 -7.82 7.38 -12.98
N VAL A 71 -8.11 6.10 -13.25
CA VAL A 71 -8.81 5.68 -14.49
C VAL A 71 -10.21 6.29 -14.56
N ILE A 72 -10.93 6.38 -13.44
CA ILE A 72 -12.24 7.01 -13.38
C ILE A 72 -12.12 8.50 -13.74
N LEU A 73 -11.23 9.25 -13.07
CA LEU A 73 -11.02 10.67 -13.37
C LEU A 73 -10.59 10.90 -14.83
N LYS A 74 -9.74 10.03 -15.35
CA LYS A 74 -9.29 10.14 -16.74
C LYS A 74 -10.46 10.07 -17.70
N LYS A 75 -11.35 9.10 -17.51
CA LYS A 75 -12.53 8.93 -18.38
C LYS A 75 -13.57 10.02 -18.20
N THR A 76 -13.78 10.53 -16.99
CA THR A 76 -14.88 11.45 -16.70
C THR A 76 -14.53 12.92 -16.89
N ILE A 77 -13.27 13.31 -16.65
CA ILE A 77 -12.87 14.72 -16.61
C ILE A 77 -11.80 15.02 -17.66
N LEU A 78 -10.77 14.18 -17.78
CA LEU A 78 -9.62 14.50 -18.63
C LEU A 78 -9.90 14.24 -20.12
N ASP A 79 -10.60 13.15 -20.43
CA ASP A 79 -10.88 12.76 -21.81
C ASP A 79 -12.18 13.38 -22.36
N THR A 80 -12.93 14.17 -21.56
CA THR A 80 -14.12 14.87 -22.06
C THR A 80 -13.72 16.05 -22.96
N PRO A 81 -14.15 16.09 -24.23
CA PRO A 81 -13.86 17.21 -25.10
C PRO A 81 -14.53 18.48 -24.59
N VAL A 82 -13.78 19.59 -24.54
CA VAL A 82 -14.32 20.91 -24.18
C VAL A 82 -15.31 21.34 -25.26
N GLN A 83 -16.60 21.16 -24.99
CA GLN A 83 -17.68 21.69 -25.82
C GLN A 83 -17.79 23.19 -25.54
N GLY A 84 -17.01 24.00 -26.26
CA GLY A 84 -17.14 25.44 -26.24
C GLY A 84 -18.47 25.87 -26.85
N SER A 85 -19.51 26.02 -26.03
CA SER A 85 -20.76 26.66 -26.43
C SER A 85 -20.57 28.17 -26.42
N TYR A 86 -19.94 28.72 -27.45
CA TYR A 86 -19.91 30.16 -27.67
C TYR A 86 -21.26 30.60 -28.26
N SER A 87 -22.07 31.30 -27.48
CA SER A 87 -23.19 32.07 -28.01
C SER A 87 -22.68 33.45 -28.41
N VAL A 88 -22.73 33.77 -29.70
CA VAL A 88 -22.55 35.15 -30.18
C VAL A 88 -23.55 36.07 -29.48
N ALA A 89 -23.08 37.20 -28.95
CA ALA A 89 -23.96 38.21 -28.38
C ALA A 89 -24.86 38.79 -29.48
N PRO A 90 -26.18 38.95 -29.24
CA PRO A 90 -27.06 39.55 -30.22
C PRO A 90 -26.62 40.97 -30.50
N THR A 91 -26.19 41.23 -31.73
CA THR A 91 -25.92 42.58 -32.23
C THR A 91 -27.22 43.07 -32.85
N ASN A 92 -27.80 44.10 -32.26
CA ASN A 92 -28.92 44.79 -32.88
C ASN A 92 -28.37 45.48 -34.13
N GLU A 93 -28.66 44.92 -35.31
CA GLU A 93 -28.35 45.57 -36.58
C GLU A 93 -29.09 46.91 -36.63
N VAL A 94 -28.32 48.00 -36.72
CA VAL A 94 -28.80 49.39 -36.82
C VAL A 94 -29.19 49.69 -38.26
#